data_AF-A0A659UER4-F1
#
_entry.id   AF-A0A659UER4-F1
#
_cell.length_a   1.000
_cell.length_b   1.000
_cell.length_c   1.000
_cell.angle_alpha   90.00
_cell.angle_beta   90.00
_cell.angle_gamma   90.00
#
_symmetry.space_group_name_H-M   'P 1'
#
loop_
_entity.id
_entity.type
_entity.pdbx_description
1 polymer ?
#
loop_
_entity_poly.entity_id
_entity_poly.type
_entity_poly.pdbx_seq_one_letter_code
_entity_poly.pdbx_strand_id
1 'polypeptide(L)'
;NAAMSRPDAIGWRSIFLLVTALAIAAALLGLRTIRESRDPDATGLDWAGAGTFTVALASLTYGVLQAPQSGWADLLVITLLGVAVLCFVLFVVVERR
;
A
#
# COMPACT_ATOMS: atom_id res chain seq x y z
N ASN A 1 -23.43 -33.88 23.27
CA ASN A 1 -24.49 -32.89 22.92
C ASN A 1 -24.28 -31.57 23.66
N ALA A 2 -23.29 -30.77 23.26
CA ALA A 2 -23.18 -29.38 23.70
C ALA A 2 -22.41 -28.59 22.63
N ALA A 3 -23.12 -27.66 22.00
CA ALA A 3 -22.61 -26.52 21.25
C ALA A 3 -21.53 -26.81 20.18
N MET A 4 -21.93 -27.45 19.09
CA MET A 4 -21.30 -27.17 17.79
C MET A 4 -21.60 -25.70 17.45
N SER A 5 -20.70 -24.81 17.86
CA SER A 5 -20.79 -23.37 17.64
C SER A 5 -20.83 -23.12 16.13
N ARG A 6 -21.91 -22.45 15.73
CA ARG A 6 -22.33 -22.13 14.38
C ARG A 6 -21.26 -21.36 13.58
N PRO A 7 -21.38 -21.40 12.24
CA PRO A 7 -20.28 -21.45 11.30
C PRO A 7 -19.47 -20.16 11.26
N ASP A 8 -18.22 -20.31 10.83
CA ASP A 8 -17.29 -19.43 10.15
C ASP A 8 -17.96 -18.47 9.12
N ALA A 9 -18.94 -17.69 9.59
CA ALA A 9 -19.76 -16.75 8.82
C ALA A 9 -18.94 -15.57 8.25
N ILE A 10 -17.68 -15.47 8.66
CA ILE A 10 -16.70 -14.48 8.21
C ILE A 10 -15.53 -15.24 7.59
N GLY A 11 -15.82 -16.15 6.66
CA GLY A 11 -14.80 -16.81 5.86
C GLY A 11 -14.04 -15.82 4.97
N TRP A 12 -13.13 -16.34 4.15
CA TRP A 12 -12.25 -15.58 3.23
C TRP A 12 -12.96 -14.49 2.39
N ARG A 13 -14.27 -14.64 2.14
CA ARG A 13 -15.10 -13.67 1.41
C ARG A 13 -15.20 -12.29 2.08
N SER A 14 -15.01 -12.23 3.40
CA SER A 14 -14.98 -10.98 4.17
C SER A 14 -13.87 -10.04 3.72
N ILE A 15 -12.73 -10.58 3.25
CA ILE A 15 -11.62 -9.79 2.69
C ILE A 15 -12.10 -9.04 1.44
N PHE A 16 -12.86 -9.70 0.57
CA PHE A 16 -13.43 -9.07 -0.62
C PHE A 16 -14.46 -8.00 -0.27
N LEU A 17 -15.31 -8.25 0.74
CA LEU A 17 -16.27 -7.25 1.22
C LEU A 17 -15.55 -6.02 1.80
N LEU A 18 -14.48 -6.23 2.57
CA LEU A 18 -13.66 -5.14 3.11
C LEU A 18 -13.00 -4.33 1.98
N VAL A 19 -12.35 -4.99 1.02
CA VAL A 19 -11.72 -4.33 -0.13
C VAL A 19 -12.76 -3.56 -0.94
N THR A 20 -13.94 -4.14 -1.16
CA THR A 20 -15.04 -3.48 -1.87
C THR A 20 -15.54 -2.26 -1.12
N ALA A 21 -15.72 -2.36 0.20
CA ALA A 21 -16.14 -1.23 1.04
C ALA A 21 -15.10 -0.10 1.01
N LEU A 22 -13.81 -0.43 1.10
CA LEU A 22 -12.72 0.54 0.99
C LEU A 22 -12.67 1.19 -0.39
N ALA A 23 -12.84 0.42 -1.47
CA ALA A 23 -12.88 0.94 -2.83
C ALA A 23 -14.06 1.89 -3.04
N ILE A 24 -15.25 1.54 -2.53
CA ILE A 24 -16.42 2.43 -2.57
C ILE A 24 -16.17 3.70 -1.76
N ALA A 25 -15.60 3.60 -0.55
CA ALA A 25 -15.28 4.77 0.25
C ALA A 25 -14.27 5.69 -0.45
N ALA A 26 -13.21 5.12 -1.05
CA ALA A 26 -12.24 5.85 -1.85
C ALA A 26 -12.87 6.49 -3.08
N ALA A 27 -13.76 5.80 -3.79
CA ALA A 27 -14.47 6.34 -4.94
C ALA A 27 -15.41 7.50 -4.54
N LEU A 28 -16.18 7.36 -3.46
CA LEU A 28 -17.05 8.43 -2.94
C LEU A 28 -16.23 9.64 -2.48
N LEU A 29 -15.10 9.42 -1.82
CA LEU A 29 -14.20 10.49 -1.41
C LEU A 29 -13.56 11.14 -2.64
N GLY A 30 -13.15 10.34 -3.63
CA GLY A 30 -12.64 10.80 -4.92
C GLY A 30 -13.66 11.67 -5.64
N LEU A 31 -14.91 11.21 -5.79
CA LEU A 31 -16.01 11.98 -6.41
C LEU A 31 -16.31 13.30 -5.67
N ARG A 32 -16.11 13.36 -4.36
CA ARG A 32 -16.30 14.59 -3.57
C ARG A 32 -15.09 15.53 -3.57
N THR A 33 -13.88 14.99 -3.65
CA THR A 33 -12.64 15.72 -3.36
C THR A 33 -11.83 16.02 -4.62
N ILE A 34 -11.92 15.16 -5.64
CA ILE A 34 -11.36 15.37 -6.96
C ILE A 34 -12.24 16.42 -7.65
N ARG A 35 -11.90 17.69 -7.41
CA ARG A 35 -12.22 18.74 -8.38
C ARG A 35 -11.51 18.36 -9.66
N GLU A 36 -12.18 18.52 -10.79
CA GLU A 36 -11.59 18.39 -12.12
C GLU A 36 -10.37 19.32 -12.20
N SER A 37 -9.20 18.78 -11.89
CA SER A 37 -7.92 19.46 -12.04
C SER A 37 -7.55 19.37 -13.51
N ARG A 38 -8.36 20.01 -14.37
CA ARG A 38 -7.92 20.43 -15.70
C ARG A 38 -7.01 21.62 -15.47
N ASP A 39 -5.80 21.32 -15.04
CA ASP A 39 -4.72 22.29 -15.03
C ASP A 39 -4.10 22.29 -16.43
N PRO A 40 -4.34 23.33 -17.25
CA PRO A 40 -3.72 23.45 -18.57
C PRO A 40 -2.19 23.60 -18.50
N ASP A 41 -1.64 23.87 -17.31
CA ASP A 41 -0.20 23.95 -17.01
C ASP A 41 0.31 22.74 -16.20
N ALA A 42 -0.47 21.65 -16.10
CA ALA A 42 -0.08 20.42 -15.41
C ALA A 42 1.31 19.97 -15.89
N THR A 43 2.30 20.25 -15.05
CA THR A 43 3.70 19.92 -15.33
C THR A 43 3.77 18.39 -15.32
N GLY A 44 4.31 17.81 -16.38
CA GLY A 44 4.16 16.38 -16.69
C GLY A 44 4.47 15.42 -15.53
N LEU A 45 3.98 14.18 -15.66
CA LEU A 45 4.09 13.10 -14.68
C LEU A 45 5.42 13.13 -13.89
N ASP A 46 5.34 13.16 -12.55
CA ASP A 46 6.53 13.08 -11.69
C ASP A 46 7.12 11.66 -11.75
N TRP A 47 8.00 11.46 -12.72
CA TRP A 47 8.73 10.21 -12.93
C TRP A 47 9.66 9.88 -11.76
N ALA A 48 10.20 10.89 -11.07
CA ALA A 48 11.09 10.69 -9.93
C ALA A 48 10.29 10.23 -8.70
N GLY A 49 9.15 10.86 -8.43
CA GLY A 49 8.20 10.45 -7.41
C GLY A 49 7.65 9.04 -7.69
N ALA A 50 7.19 8.78 -8.91
CA ALA A 50 6.69 7.46 -9.31
C ALA A 50 7.75 6.36 -9.16
N GLY A 51 8.99 6.63 -9.55
CA GLY A 51 10.10 5.69 -9.42
C GLY A 51 10.45 5.38 -7.97
N THR A 52 10.62 6.43 -7.14
CA THR A 52 10.97 6.28 -5.72
C THR A 52 9.87 5.56 -4.94
N PHE A 53 8.60 5.87 -5.20
CA PHE A 53 7.47 5.18 -4.59
C PHE A 53 7.39 3.70 -4.99
N THR A 54 7.60 3.40 -6.28
CA THR A 54 7.56 2.02 -6.78
C THR A 54 8.66 1.17 -6.13
N VAL A 55 9.88 1.70 -6.04
CA VAL A 55 10.99 1.01 -5.36
C VAL A 55 10.69 0.82 -3.88
N ALA A 56 10.18 1.85 -3.20
CA ALA A 56 9.80 1.75 -1.80
C ALA A 56 8.79 0.61 -1.56
N LEU A 57 7.73 0.56 -2.36
CA LEU A 57 6.67 -0.44 -2.26
C LEU A 57 7.17 -1.84 -2.60
N ALA A 58 7.99 -1.98 -3.65
CA ALA A 58 8.58 -3.26 -4.05
C ALA A 58 9.49 -3.82 -2.95
N SER A 59 10.40 -3.00 -2.41
CA SER A 59 11.29 -3.40 -1.32
C SER A 59 10.53 -3.76 -0.05
N LEU A 60 9.49 -2.99 0.30
CA LEU A 60 8.63 -3.30 1.45
C LEU A 60 7.93 -4.65 1.28
N THR A 61 7.28 -4.85 0.13
CA THR A 61 6.53 -6.06 -0.17
C THR A 61 7.43 -7.28 -0.15
N TYR A 62 8.59 -7.19 -0.81
CA TYR A 62 9.55 -8.28 -0.85
C TYR A 62 10.17 -8.57 0.52
N GLY A 63 10.54 -7.54 1.29
CA GLY A 63 11.07 -7.70 2.64
C GLY A 63 10.08 -8.38 3.60
N VAL A 64 8.81 -7.99 3.55
CA VAL A 64 7.74 -8.61 4.36
C VAL A 64 7.45 -10.04 3.93
N LEU A 65 7.48 -10.34 2.62
CA LEU A 65 7.33 -11.72 2.12
C LEU A 65 8.50 -12.62 2.51
N GLN A 66 9.71 -12.06 2.60
CA GLN A 66 10.92 -12.81 2.95
C GLN A 66 11.07 -13.03 4.47
N ALA A 67 10.50 -12.16 5.30
CA ALA A 67 10.63 -12.24 6.76
C ALA A 67 10.16 -13.58 7.38
N PRO A 68 9.05 -14.22 6.95
CA PRO A 68 8.66 -15.56 7.43
C PRO A 68 9.62 -16.69 6.99
N GLN A 69 10.36 -16.50 5.89
CA GLN A 69 11.26 -17.52 5.34
C GLN A 69 12.67 -17.41 5.93
N SER A 70 13.25 -16.21 5.97
CA SER A 70 14.62 -15.95 6.42
C SER A 70 14.72 -15.49 7.88
N GLY A 71 13.61 -15.02 8.45
CA GLY A 71 13.57 -14.42 9.78
C GLY A 71 13.73 -12.89 9.74
N TRP A 72 13.17 -12.22 10.74
CA TRP A 72 13.16 -10.75 10.85
C TRP A 72 14.55 -10.13 11.08
N ALA A 73 15.49 -10.91 11.62
CA ALA A 73 16.86 -10.48 11.89
C ALA A 73 17.82 -10.76 10.72
N ASP A 74 17.32 -11.30 9.61
CA ASP A 74 18.12 -11.53 8.42
C ASP A 74 18.55 -10.21 7.78
N LEU A 75 19.82 -10.13 7.38
CA LEU A 75 20.42 -8.92 6.81
C LEU A 75 19.68 -8.46 5.54
N LEU A 76 19.20 -9.39 4.72
CA LEU A 76 18.45 -9.10 3.51
C LEU A 76 17.08 -8.49 3.83
N VAL A 77 16.38 -9.00 4.84
CA VAL A 77 15.09 -8.45 5.28
C VAL A 77 15.27 -7.03 5.83
N ILE A 78 16.27 -6.83 6.69
CA ILE A 78 16.56 -5.51 7.29
C ILE A 78 16.94 -4.50 6.20
N THR A 79 17.80 -4.89 5.25
CA THR A 79 18.20 -4.00 4.15
C THR A 79 17.02 -3.63 3.25
N LEU A 80 16.16 -4.58 2.89
CA LEU A 80 14.95 -4.29 2.11
C LEU A 80 14.00 -3.33 2.82
N LEU A 81 13.76 -3.54 4.11
CA LEU A 81 12.92 -2.64 4.91
C LEU A 81 13.56 -1.26 5.06
N GLY A 82 14.89 -1.19 5.22
CA GLY A 82 15.64 0.06 5.24
C GLY A 82 15.54 0.84 3.92
N VAL A 83 15.70 0.15 2.78
CA VAL A 83 15.53 0.73 1.44
C VAL A 83 14.09 1.22 1.24
N ALA A 84 13.09 0.45 1.68
CA ALA A 84 11.70 0.85 1.60
C ALA A 84 11.43 2.18 2.33
N VAL A 85 11.90 2.30 3.58
CA VAL A 85 11.76 3.53 4.36
C VAL A 85 12.50 4.69 3.70
N LEU A 86 13.74 4.47 3.26
CA LEU A 86 14.55 5.51 2.61
C LEU A 86 13.88 6.05 1.35
N CYS A 87 13.46 5.17 0.44
CA CYS A 87 12.79 5.55 -0.80
C CYS A 87 11.45 6.22 -0.54
N PHE A 88 10.70 5.79 0.48
CA PHE A 88 9.46 6.44 0.87
C PHE A 88 9.67 7.86 1.41
N VAL A 89 10.71 8.06 2.24
CA VAL A 89 11.09 9.40 2.71
C VAL A 89 11.51 10.29 1.55
N LEU A 90 12.32 9.77 0.62
CA LEU A 90 12.71 10.50 -0.60
C LEU A 90 11.49 10.89 -1.44
N PHE A 91 10.56 9.98 -1.65
CA PHE A 91 9.29 10.26 -2.33
C PHE A 91 8.53 11.42 -1.65
N VAL A 92 8.35 11.36 -0.33
CA VAL A 92 7.66 12.42 0.42
C VAL A 92 8.39 13.76 0.32
N VAL A 93 9.72 13.78 0.28
CA VAL A 93 10.50 15.01 0.11
C VAL A 93 10.37 15.57 -1.31
N VAL A 94 10.34 14.73 -2.33
CA VAL A 94 10.16 15.13 -3.74
C VAL A 94 8.75 15.70 -3.95
N GLU A 95 7.72 15.02 -3.46
CA GLU A 95 6.32 15.42 -3.62
C GLU A 95 5.96 16.68 -2.81
N ARG A 96 6.68 16.95 -1.71
CA ARG A 96 6.47 18.15 -0.89
C ARG A 96 7.23 19.38 -1.40
N ARG A 97 8.00 19.24 -2.48
CA ARG A 97 8.85 20.31 -3.03
C ARG A 97 8.17 21.01 -4.20
#